data_AF-A0AB35I1D9-F1
#
_entry.id   AF-A0AB35I1D9-F1
#
_cell.length_a   1.000
_cell.length_b   1.000
_cell.length_c   1.000
_cell.angle_alpha   90.00
_cell.angle_beta   90.00
_cell.angle_gamma   90.00
#
_symmetry.space_group_name_H-M   'P 1'
#
loop_
_entity.id
_entity.type
_entity.pdbx_description
1 polymer ?
#
loop_
_entity_poly.entity_id
_entity_poly.type
_entity_poly.pdbx_seq_one_letter_code
_entity_poly.pdbx_strand_id
1 'polypeptide(L)'
;MKNSEIDKAISEEVILRSKSLMSFNLEEIKNLPPESVEDIKIGSKRLTICTYKDELPNGEILVIVQCKNTRFLGYGNMFAEGFVVSESSEKRKAEEILMWEYV
;
A
#
# COMPACT_ATOMS: atom_id res chain seq x y z
N MET A 1 -6.55 -11.45 20.44
CA MET A 1 -5.31 -10.81 19.96
C MET A 1 -5.18 -9.47 20.63
N LYS A 2 -4.00 -9.15 21.16
CA LYS A 2 -3.69 -7.80 21.65
C LYS A 2 -3.59 -6.84 20.45
N ASN A 3 -3.86 -5.54 20.66
CA ASN A 3 -3.81 -4.55 19.57
C ASN A 3 -2.44 -4.52 18.84
N SER A 4 -1.35 -4.83 19.53
CA SER A 4 0.00 -4.92 18.95
C SER A 4 0.16 -6.08 17.96
N GLU A 5 -0.55 -7.20 18.16
CA GLU A 5 -0.49 -8.35 17.24
C GLU A 5 -1.28 -8.08 15.97
N ILE A 6 -2.40 -7.34 16.08
CA ILE A 6 -3.19 -6.91 14.92
C ILE A 6 -2.39 -5.91 14.10
N ASP A 7 -1.77 -4.92 14.73
CA ASP A 7 -0.94 -3.93 14.04
C ASP A 7 0.24 -4.61 13.30
N LYS A 8 0.88 -5.60 13.93
CA LYS A 8 1.93 -6.41 13.28
C LYS A 8 1.39 -7.16 12.05
N ALA A 9 0.24 -7.83 12.19
CA ALA A 9 -0.38 -8.56 11.08
C ALA A 9 -0.78 -7.64 9.91
N ILE A 10 -1.24 -6.42 10.21
CA ILE A 10 -1.55 -5.42 9.18
C ILE A 10 -0.27 -4.98 8.46
N SER A 11 0.78 -4.67 9.23
CA SER A 11 2.07 -4.30 8.65
C SER A 11 2.63 -5.42 7.76
N GLU A 12 2.54 -6.67 8.19
CA GLU A 12 2.95 -7.83 7.39
C GLU A 12 2.13 -7.96 6.09
N GLU A 13 0.81 -7.80 6.15
CA GLU A 13 -0.07 -7.86 4.97
C GLU A 13 0.26 -6.75 3.97
N VAL A 14 0.44 -5.50 4.43
CA VAL A 14 0.80 -4.36 3.57
C VAL A 14 2.16 -4.61 2.88
N ILE A 15 3.16 -5.13 3.61
CA ILE A 15 4.46 -5.51 3.05
C ILE A 15 4.31 -6.63 2.02
N LEU A 16 3.52 -7.67 2.31
CA LEU A 16 3.33 -8.80 1.40
C LEU A 16 2.66 -8.38 0.09
N ARG A 17 1.63 -7.53 0.17
CA ARG A 17 0.95 -6.96 -1.01
C ARG A 17 1.88 -6.12 -1.85
N SER A 18 2.63 -5.20 -1.23
CA SER A 18 3.64 -4.40 -1.93
C SER A 18 4.67 -5.27 -2.63
N LYS A 19 5.21 -6.30 -1.96
CA LYS A 19 6.13 -7.27 -2.58
C LYS A 19 5.51 -8.05 -3.74
N SER A 20 4.25 -8.43 -3.64
CA SER A 20 3.52 -9.11 -4.73
C SER A 20 3.41 -8.19 -5.95
N LEU A 21 3.07 -6.91 -5.75
CA LEU A 21 3.00 -5.92 -6.83
C LEU A 21 4.38 -5.60 -7.42
N MET A 22 5.44 -5.61 -6.61
CA MET A 22 6.82 -5.45 -7.10
C MET A 22 7.25 -6.60 -8.04
N SER A 23 6.59 -7.76 -7.97
CA SER A 23 6.86 -8.88 -8.88
C SER A 23 6.29 -8.67 -10.29
N PHE A 24 5.35 -7.74 -10.46
CA PHE A 24 4.75 -7.43 -11.76
C PHE A 24 5.76 -6.75 -12.68
N ASN A 25 5.62 -6.98 -13.98
CA ASN A 25 6.37 -6.26 -15.00
C ASN A 25 5.78 -4.84 -15.22
N LEU A 26 6.47 -4.01 -16.00
CA LEU A 26 6.07 -2.62 -16.22
C LEU A 26 4.68 -2.49 -16.89
N GLU A 27 4.34 -3.38 -17.82
CA GLU A 27 3.04 -3.36 -18.50
C GLU A 27 1.90 -3.70 -17.54
N GLU A 28 2.08 -4.72 -16.71
CA GLU A 28 1.14 -5.09 -15.65
C GLU A 28 0.93 -3.93 -14.68
N ILE A 29 2.00 -3.23 -14.29
CA ILE A 29 1.93 -2.07 -13.38
C ILE A 29 1.21 -0.89 -14.04
N LYS A 30 1.48 -0.62 -15.32
CA LYS A 30 0.77 0.43 -16.08
C LYS A 30 -0.73 0.16 -16.15
N ASN A 31 -1.11 -1.11 -16.26
CA ASN A 31 -2.50 -1.55 -16.33
C ASN A 31 -3.21 -1.64 -14.96
N LEU A 32 -2.50 -1.44 -13.85
CA LEU A 32 -3.17 -1.32 -12.54
C LEU A 32 -4.16 -0.13 -12.56
N PRO A 33 -5.32 -0.27 -11.92
CA PRO A 33 -6.22 0.86 -11.75
C PRO A 33 -5.55 1.96 -10.91
N PRO A 34 -5.92 3.24 -11.09
CA PRO A 34 -5.41 4.33 -10.25
C PRO A 34 -5.68 4.11 -8.76
N GLU A 35 -6.81 3.49 -8.43
CA GLU A 35 -7.19 3.12 -7.09
C GLU A 35 -7.89 1.76 -7.10
N SER A 36 -7.56 0.90 -6.14
CA SER A 36 -8.26 -0.35 -5.86
C SER A 36 -8.45 -0.50 -4.36
N VAL A 37 -9.64 -0.91 -3.95
CA VAL A 37 -10.02 -1.06 -2.54
C VAL A 37 -10.47 -2.49 -2.30
N GLU A 38 -9.96 -3.10 -1.23
CA GLU A 38 -10.28 -4.48 -0.86
C GLU A 38 -10.53 -4.61 0.64
N ASP A 39 -11.66 -5.25 0.99
CA ASP A 39 -11.98 -5.55 2.38
C ASP A 39 -11.34 -6.88 2.79
N ILE A 40 -10.52 -6.83 3.83
CA ILE A 40 -9.86 -8.00 4.40
C ILE A 40 -10.31 -8.24 5.84
N LYS A 41 -10.08 -9.47 6.32
CA LYS A 41 -10.35 -9.85 7.70
C LYS A 41 -9.08 -10.35 8.38
N ILE A 42 -8.61 -9.63 9.40
CA ILE A 42 -7.48 -10.03 10.24
C ILE A 42 -8.01 -10.28 11.65
N GLY A 43 -8.00 -11.56 12.07
CA GLY A 43 -8.61 -12.00 13.31
C GLY A 43 -10.11 -11.68 13.34
N SER A 44 -10.54 -10.88 14.32
CA SER A 44 -11.93 -10.41 14.44
C SER A 44 -12.20 -9.04 13.81
N LYS A 45 -11.17 -8.37 13.26
CA LYS A 45 -11.32 -7.05 12.62
C LYS A 45 -11.56 -7.18 11.12
N ARG A 46 -12.46 -6.34 10.61
CA ARG A 46 -12.58 -6.03 9.18
C ARG A 46 -11.78 -4.76 8.93
N LEU A 47 -10.96 -4.78 7.90
CA LEU A 47 -10.07 -3.69 7.51
C LEU A 47 -10.19 -3.50 6.01
N THR A 48 -9.84 -2.31 5.57
CA THR A 48 -9.84 -1.98 4.15
C THR A 48 -8.40 -1.67 3.75
N ILE A 49 -7.92 -2.40 2.75
CA ILE A 49 -6.63 -2.15 2.10
C ILE A 49 -6.91 -1.39 0.80
N CYS A 50 -6.18 -0.29 0.61
CA CYS A 50 -6.20 0.47 -0.63
C CYS A 50 -4.87 0.30 -1.35
N THR A 51 -4.92 0.14 -2.67
CA THR A 51 -3.74 0.25 -3.54
C THR A 51 -3.95 1.43 -4.45
N TYR A 52 -2.98 2.35 -4.47
CA TYR A 52 -2.97 3.52 -5.33
C TYR A 52 -1.86 3.39 -6.37
N LYS A 53 -2.13 3.89 -7.58
CA LYS A 53 -1.17 4.04 -8.66
C LYS A 53 -1.24 5.47 -9.18
N ASP A 54 -0.11 6.16 -9.17
CA ASP A 54 0.02 7.51 -9.69
C ASP A 54 1.28 7.66 -10.57
N GLU A 55 1.29 8.69 -11.41
CA GLU A 55 2.42 9.05 -12.25
C GLU A 55 3.12 10.29 -11.70
N LEU A 56 4.40 10.16 -11.36
CA LEU A 56 5.20 11.25 -10.85
C LEU A 56 5.61 12.22 -11.97
N PRO A 57 5.96 13.49 -11.65
CA PRO A 57 6.35 14.48 -12.67
C PRO A 57 7.55 14.09 -13.55
N ASN A 58 8.35 13.12 -13.12
CA ASN A 58 9.49 12.57 -13.86
C ASN A 58 9.11 11.36 -14.74
N GLY A 59 7.82 11.00 -14.85
CA GLY A 59 7.32 9.86 -15.61
C GLY A 59 7.47 8.51 -14.90
N GLU A 60 7.99 8.48 -13.66
CA GLU A 60 8.00 7.26 -12.86
C GLU A 60 6.59 6.94 -12.34
N ILE A 61 6.27 5.65 -12.18
CA ILE A 61 4.99 5.21 -11.63
C ILE A 61 5.17 4.93 -10.14
N LEU A 62 4.40 5.61 -9.31
CA LEU A 62 4.29 5.38 -7.87
C LEU A 62 3.17 4.38 -7.60
N VAL A 63 3.47 3.33 -6.84
CA VAL A 63 2.48 2.37 -6.35
C VAL A 63 2.55 2.34 -4.83
N ILE A 64 1.41 2.51 -4.16
CA ILE A 64 1.31 2.52 -2.70
C ILE A 64 0.23 1.54 -2.27
N VAL A 65 0.53 0.70 -1.29
CA VAL A 65 -0.45 -0.10 -0.57
C VAL A 65 -0.61 0.47 0.83
N GLN A 66 -1.85 0.71 1.25
CA GLN A 66 -2.16 1.26 2.55
C GLN A 66 -3.26 0.49 3.26
N CYS A 67 -3.21 0.48 4.58
CA CYS A 67 -4.27 -0.04 5.42
C CYS A 67 -4.42 0.84 6.66
N LYS A 68 -5.63 1.37 6.86
CA LYS A 68 -5.97 2.13 8.07
C LYS A 68 -6.60 1.22 9.12
N ASN A 69 -5.94 1.06 10.26
CA ASN A 69 -6.52 0.39 11.43
C ASN A 69 -7.22 1.41 12.33
N THR A 70 -8.45 1.76 11.99
CA THR A 70 -9.26 2.65 12.83
C THR A 70 -9.57 1.97 14.18
N ARG A 71 -9.30 2.66 15.28
CA ARG A 71 -9.65 2.28 16.65
C ARG A 71 -10.84 3.13 17.11
N PHE A 72 -10.90 3.44 18.40
CA PHE A 72 -12.01 4.18 19.01
C PHE A 72 -11.92 5.68 18.68
N LEU A 73 -13.07 6.32 18.44
CA LEU A 73 -13.19 7.76 18.15
C LEU A 73 -12.34 8.28 16.95
N GLY A 74 -12.11 7.47 15.94
CA GLY A 74 -11.39 7.90 14.72
C GLY A 74 -9.86 7.90 14.82
N TYR A 75 -9.30 7.67 16.02
CA TYR A 75 -7.86 7.44 16.18
C TYR A 75 -7.48 6.07 15.63
N GLY A 76 -6.35 5.98 14.93
CA GLY A 76 -5.88 4.73 14.34
C GLY A 76 -4.45 4.83 13.85
N ASN A 77 -3.88 3.69 13.52
CA ASN A 77 -2.58 3.60 12.87
C ASN A 77 -2.80 3.42 11.36
N MET A 78 -2.09 4.20 10.56
CA MET A 78 -1.99 3.98 9.12
C MET A 78 -0.71 3.21 8.84
N PHE A 79 -0.82 2.15 8.05
CA PHE A 79 0.31 1.36 7.57
C PHE A 79 0.39 1.55 6.07
N ALA A 80 1.57 1.87 5.56
CA ALA A 80 1.81 2.12 4.15
C ALA A 80 3.13 1.48 3.71
N GLU A 81 3.13 0.88 2.53
CA GLU A 81 4.34 0.49 1.82
C GLU A 81 4.18 0.87 0.36
N GLY A 82 5.23 1.38 -0.25
CA GLY A 82 5.19 1.81 -1.63
C GLY A 82 6.51 1.60 -2.35
N PHE A 83 6.44 1.60 -3.66
CA PHE A 83 7.59 1.53 -4.54
C PHE A 83 7.35 2.41 -5.76
N VAL A 84 8.45 2.77 -6.41
CA VAL A 84 8.46 3.55 -7.63
C VAL A 84 9.06 2.71 -8.74
N VAL A 85 8.53 2.82 -9.95
CA VAL A 85 9.02 2.13 -11.14
C VAL A 85 9.34 3.13 -12.23
N SER A 86 10.57 3.10 -12.74
CA SER A 86 11.00 3.92 -13.86
C SER A 86 10.54 3.34 -15.21
N GLU A 87 10.64 4.14 -16.27
CA GLU A 87 10.42 3.66 -17.64
C GLU A 87 11.38 2.54 -18.05
N SER A 88 12.59 2.49 -17.45
CA SER A 88 13.56 1.41 -17.65
C SER A 88 13.24 0.13 -16.86
N SER A 89 12.06 0.07 -16.21
CA SER A 89 11.62 -1.02 -15.34
C SER A 89 12.44 -1.22 -14.07
N GLU A 90 13.25 -0.23 -13.69
CA GLU A 90 13.95 -0.23 -12.40
C GLU A 90 12.94 0.03 -11.28
N LYS A 91 13.02 -0.76 -10.20
CA LYS A 91 12.11 -0.64 -9.05
C LYS A 91 12.88 -0.26 -7.81
N ARG A 92 12.37 0.72 -7.06
CA ARG A 92 12.95 1.17 -5.78
C ARG A 92 11.86 1.40 -4.74
N LYS A 93 12.21 1.34 -3.46
CA LYS A 93 11.28 1.69 -2.39
C LYS A 93 10.88 3.17 -2.52
N ALA A 94 9.60 3.47 -2.32
CA ALA A 94 9.12 4.84 -2.30
C ALA A 94 9.61 5.54 -1.03
N GLU A 95 9.89 6.83 -1.15
CA GLU A 95 10.19 7.67 0.00
C GLU A 95 8.93 7.87 0.84
N GLU A 96 9.12 7.98 2.15
CA GLU A 96 8.00 8.09 3.08
C GLU A 96 7.07 9.26 2.77
N ILE A 97 7.63 10.40 2.35
CA ILE A 97 6.85 11.60 2.00
C ILE A 97 5.82 11.35 0.88
N LEU A 98 6.11 10.45 -0.05
CA LEU A 98 5.22 10.13 -1.17
C LEU A 98 4.04 9.25 -0.74
N MET A 99 4.16 8.57 0.41
CA MET A 99 3.16 7.60 0.87
C MET A 99 2.00 8.24 1.65
N TRP A 100 2.09 9.52 2.01
CA TRP A 100 1.14 10.18 2.92
C TRP A 100 0.17 11.15 2.24
N GLU A 101 0.24 11.31 0.92
CA GLU A 101 -0.69 12.16 0.17
C GLU A 101 -2.07 11.50 -0.04
N TYR A 102 -2.18 10.21 0.29
CA TYR A 102 -3.35 9.37 0.10
C TYR A 102 -3.83 8.95 1.51
N VAL A 103 -4.77 9.69 2.13
CA VAL A 103 -5.25 9.42 3.52
C VAL A 103 -6.74 9.71 3.68
#